data_AF-A0A4V2PDS2-F1
#
_entry.id   AF-A0A4V2PDS2-F1
#
_cell.length_a   1.000
_cell.length_b   1.000
_cell.length_c   1.000
_cell.angle_alpha   90.00
_cell.angle_beta   90.00
_cell.angle_gamma   90.00
#
_symmetry.space_group_name_H-M   'P 1'
#
loop_
_entity.id
_entity.type
_entity.pdbx_description
1 polymer ?
#
loop_
_entity_poly.entity_id
_entity_poly.type
_entity_poly.pdbx_seq_one_letter_code
_entity_poly.pdbx_strand_id
1 'polypeptide(L)'
;MCRVYASTTPDRYECVTRSVRLQGCVTSVRLENEFWDILEELAAEQELSAGQFISQLYAEVIEERGEIGNLASLLRVACAIYLNNKASAATGGFAEPLLPKAAAVAG
;
A
#
# COMPACT_ATOMS: atom_id res chain seq x y z
N MET A 1 20.04 -13.73 16.90
CA MET A 1 19.73 -12.76 15.83
C MET A 1 20.09 -13.43 14.51
N CYS A 2 19.09 -13.82 13.70
CA CYS A 2 19.31 -14.64 12.50
C CYS A 2 20.00 -13.83 11.39
N ARG A 3 20.95 -14.46 10.68
CA ARG A 3 21.58 -13.92 9.46
C ARG A 3 20.54 -13.41 8.45
N VAL A 4 19.36 -14.02 8.42
CA VAL A 4 18.23 -13.66 7.54
C VAL A 4 17.89 -12.17 7.57
N TYR A 5 17.87 -11.53 8.74
CA TYR A 5 17.53 -10.09 8.85
C TYR A 5 18.76 -9.19 8.65
N ALA A 6 19.93 -9.66 9.07
CA ALA A 6 21.19 -8.91 8.98
C ALA A 6 21.78 -8.90 7.56
N SER A 7 21.34 -9.80 6.68
CA SER A 7 21.74 -9.85 5.26
C SER A 7 20.78 -9.08 4.34
N THR A 8 19.89 -8.26 4.89
CA THR A 8 19.01 -7.42 4.08
C THR A 8 19.86 -6.44 3.27
N THR A 9 19.71 -6.47 1.95
CA THR A 9 20.41 -5.53 1.07
C THR A 9 20.04 -4.09 1.45
N PRO A 10 21.02 -3.19 1.64
CA PRO A 10 20.77 -1.81 2.03
C PRO A 10 19.74 -1.07 1.18
N ASP A 11 19.69 -1.36 -0.11
CA ASP A 11 18.75 -0.76 -1.05
C ASP A 11 17.29 -0.97 -0.63
N ARG A 12 16.95 -2.09 0.04
CA ARG A 12 15.55 -2.41 0.41
C ARG A 12 14.97 -1.43 1.45
N TYR A 13 15.78 -0.99 2.41
CA TYR A 13 15.36 -0.05 3.46
C TYR A 13 15.76 1.40 3.18
N GLU A 14 16.36 1.69 2.01
CA GLU A 14 16.62 3.05 1.59
C GLU A 14 15.30 3.79 1.31
N CYS A 15 15.13 4.96 1.92
CA CYS A 15 13.94 5.78 1.76
C CYS A 15 13.99 6.61 0.48
N VAL A 16 13.13 6.29 -0.49
CA VAL A 16 12.94 7.02 -1.73
C VAL A 16 11.66 7.85 -1.69
N THR A 17 11.75 9.07 -2.21
CA THR A 17 10.62 9.98 -2.35
C THR A 17 10.06 9.90 -3.77
N ARG A 18 8.75 9.66 -3.91
CA ARG A 18 8.03 9.71 -5.19
C ARG A 18 6.90 10.73 -5.14
N SER A 19 6.60 11.35 -6.27
CA SER A 19 5.47 12.26 -6.41
C SER A 19 4.21 11.48 -6.80
N VAL A 20 3.13 11.67 -6.05
CA VAL A 20 1.82 11.06 -6.29
C VAL A 20 0.78 12.16 -6.45
N ARG A 21 -0.20 11.97 -7.34
CA ARG A 21 -1.32 12.91 -7.48
C ARG A 21 -2.48 12.47 -6.59
N LEU A 22 -2.88 13.29 -5.63
CA LEU A 22 -3.99 13.05 -4.72
C LEU A 22 -5.02 14.16 -4.91
N GLN A 23 -6.24 13.83 -5.35
CA GLN A 23 -7.32 14.81 -5.59
C GLN A 23 -6.88 16.02 -6.44
N GLY A 24 -5.99 15.80 -7.43
CA GLY A 24 -5.46 16.84 -8.32
C GLY A 24 -4.21 17.58 -7.79
N CYS A 25 -3.86 17.40 -6.52
CA CYS A 25 -2.64 17.96 -5.92
C CYS A 25 -1.46 17.01 -6.04
N VAL A 26 -0.26 17.53 -6.33
CA VAL A 26 0.98 16.74 -6.31
C VAL A 26 1.49 16.67 -4.87
N THR A 27 1.55 15.45 -4.34
CA THR A 27 1.99 15.15 -2.97
C THR A 27 3.28 14.34 -3.02
N SER A 28 4.27 14.79 -2.25
CA SER A 28 5.55 14.10 -2.09
C SER A 28 5.43 13.05 -0.99
N VAL A 29 5.66 11.77 -1.33
CA VAL A 29 5.56 10.65 -0.39
C VAL A 29 6.93 9.99 -0.29
N ARG A 30 7.42 9.79 0.94
CA ARG A 30 8.71 9.14 1.22
C ARG A 30 8.52 7.80 1.92
N LEU A 31 8.97 6.73 1.28
CA LEU A 31 8.90 5.35 1.75
C LEU A 31 10.18 4.60 1.40
N GLU A 32 10.45 3.53 2.13
CA GLU A 32 11.48 2.56 1.83
C GLU A 32 11.21 1.87 0.49
N ASN A 33 12.25 1.51 -0.27
CA ASN A 33 12.10 0.83 -1.57
C ASN A 33 11.25 -0.44 -1.46
N GLU A 34 11.41 -1.20 -0.38
CA GLU A 34 10.59 -2.38 -0.12
C GLU A 34 9.08 -2.08 -0.16
N PHE A 35 8.64 -0.99 0.45
CA PHE A 35 7.22 -0.63 0.44
C PHE A 35 6.78 -0.13 -0.94
N TRP A 36 7.66 0.54 -1.68
CA TRP A 36 7.35 0.90 -3.06
C TRP A 36 7.15 -0.33 -3.94
N ASP A 37 8.02 -1.34 -3.83
CA ASP A 37 7.92 -2.56 -4.61
C ASP A 37 6.63 -3.34 -4.27
N ILE A 38 6.28 -3.44 -2.99
CA ILE A 38 5.01 -4.05 -2.55
C ILE A 38 3.80 -3.26 -3.06
N LEU A 39 3.86 -1.92 -3.07
CA LEU A 39 2.79 -1.08 -3.62
C LEU A 39 2.61 -1.27 -5.13
N GLU A 40 3.69 -1.43 -5.89
CA GLU A 40 3.61 -1.74 -7.33
C GLU A 40 2.97 -3.12 -7.56
N GLU A 41 3.34 -4.13 -6.76
CA GLU A 41 2.74 -5.47 -6.84
C GLU A 41 1.24 -5.43 -6.52
N LEU A 42 0.86 -4.78 -5.40
CA LEU A 42 -0.52 -4.61 -4.96
C LEU A 42 -1.37 -3.84 -5.98
N ALA A 43 -0.79 -2.81 -6.61
CA ALA A 43 -1.47 -2.04 -7.64
C ALA A 43 -1.64 -2.85 -8.94
N ALA A 44 -0.62 -3.61 -9.33
CA ALA A 44 -0.65 -4.44 -10.53
C ALA A 44 -1.72 -5.55 -10.47
N GLU A 45 -1.97 -6.14 -9.29
CA GLU A 45 -3.07 -7.10 -9.08
C GLU A 45 -4.46 -6.49 -9.35
N GLN A 46 -4.57 -5.16 -9.32
CA GLN A 46 -5.79 -4.40 -9.60
C GLN A 46 -5.74 -3.67 -10.95
N GLU A 47 -4.75 -3.95 -11.80
CA GLU A 47 -4.52 -3.28 -13.08
C GLU A 47 -4.30 -1.76 -12.96
N LEU A 48 -3.75 -1.33 -11.83
CA LEU A 48 -3.42 0.07 -11.53
C LEU A 48 -1.90 0.28 -11.44
N SER A 49 -1.45 1.51 -11.67
CA SER A 49 -0.13 1.95 -11.20
C SER A 49 -0.15 2.24 -9.69
N ALA A 50 1.01 2.16 -9.01
CA ALA A 50 1.09 2.52 -7.59
C ALA A 50 0.51 3.92 -7.30
N GLY A 51 0.75 4.91 -8.18
CA GLY A 51 0.18 6.25 -8.02
C GLY A 51 -1.36 6.29 -8.08
N GLN A 52 -1.97 5.52 -8.98
CA GLN A 52 -3.43 5.41 -9.08
C GLN A 52 -4.02 4.70 -7.86
N PHE A 53 -3.42 3.58 -7.45
CA PHE A 53 -3.83 2.86 -6.25
C PHE A 53 -3.79 3.75 -5.00
N ILE A 54 -2.67 4.47 -4.79
CA ILE A 54 -2.53 5.40 -3.66
C ILE A 54 -3.59 6.51 -3.72
N SER A 55 -3.87 7.06 -4.91
CA SER A 55 -4.91 8.09 -5.06
C SER A 55 -6.30 7.56 -4.72
N GLN A 56 -6.62 6.33 -5.11
CA GLN A 56 -7.90 5.70 -4.81
C GLN A 56 -8.04 5.41 -3.32
N LEU A 57 -7.05 4.76 -2.71
CA LEU A 57 -7.01 4.49 -1.28
C LEU A 57 -7.13 5.79 -0.46
N TYR A 58 -6.43 6.85 -0.89
CA TYR A 58 -6.54 8.17 -0.26
C TYR A 58 -7.99 8.70 -0.31
N ALA A 59 -8.64 8.62 -1.47
CA ALA A 59 -10.01 9.11 -1.64
C ALA A 59 -10.99 8.33 -0.74
N GLU A 60 -10.89 7.00 -0.71
CA GLU A 60 -11.74 6.13 0.12
C GLU A 60 -11.60 6.47 1.62
N VAL A 61 -10.37 6.64 2.11
CA VAL A 61 -10.15 6.97 3.54
C VAL A 61 -10.65 8.37 3.89
N ILE A 62 -10.50 9.35 2.99
CA ILE A 62 -11.07 10.68 3.19
C ILE A 62 -12.60 10.64 3.20
N GLU A 63 -13.23 9.84 2.33
CA GLU A 63 -14.68 9.68 2.30
C GLU A 63 -15.21 9.04 3.59
N GLU A 64 -14.52 8.02 4.12
CA GLU A 64 -14.95 7.30 5.32
C GLU A 64 -14.63 8.06 6.63
N ARG A 65 -13.44 8.70 6.72
CA ARG A 65 -12.91 9.25 7.97
C ARG A 65 -12.74 10.77 7.98
N GLY A 66 -12.88 11.43 6.84
CA GLY A 66 -12.71 12.88 6.68
C GLY A 66 -11.26 13.36 6.61
N GLU A 67 -10.31 12.64 7.21
CA GLU A 67 -8.90 13.03 7.23
C GLU A 67 -7.93 11.85 7.22
N ILE A 68 -6.69 12.11 6.80
CA ILE A 68 -5.55 11.20 6.93
C ILE A 68 -4.44 11.91 7.70
N GLY A 69 -4.16 11.45 8.92
CA GLY A 69 -3.08 12.03 9.73
C GLY A 69 -1.69 11.75 9.16
N ASN A 70 -1.39 10.51 8.74
CA ASN A 70 -0.09 10.14 8.18
C ASN A 70 -0.24 9.14 7.03
N LEU A 71 -0.16 9.64 5.80
CA LEU A 71 -0.26 8.84 4.58
C LEU A 71 0.86 7.79 4.49
N ALA A 72 2.10 8.12 4.83
CA ALA A 72 3.21 7.18 4.75
C ALA A 72 3.01 5.99 5.70
N SER A 73 2.51 6.23 6.92
CA SER A 73 2.17 5.16 7.86
C SER A 73 1.02 4.30 7.33
N LEU A 74 -0.03 4.91 6.78
CA LEU A 74 -1.15 4.18 6.16
C LEU A 74 -0.66 3.24 5.06
N LEU A 75 0.21 3.71 4.16
CA LEU A 75 0.73 2.91 3.06
C LEU A 75 1.58 1.73 3.54
N ARG A 76 2.43 1.92 4.56
CA ARG A 76 3.19 0.81 5.16
C ARG A 76 2.27 -0.24 5.78
N VAL A 77 1.21 0.20 6.48
CA VAL A 77 0.21 -0.70 7.08
C VAL A 77 -0.55 -1.46 5.98
N ALA A 78 -0.94 -0.79 4.90
CA ALA A 78 -1.59 -1.43 3.76
C ALA A 78 -0.72 -2.54 3.14
N CYS A 79 0.59 -2.30 2.96
CA CYS A 79 1.54 -3.30 2.50
C CYS A 79 1.61 -4.52 3.43
N ALA A 80 1.66 -4.29 4.75
CA ALA A 80 1.70 -5.37 5.74
C ALA A 80 0.43 -6.23 5.72
N ILE A 81 -0.74 -5.59 5.60
CA ILE A 81 -2.04 -6.28 5.47
C ILE A 81 -2.07 -7.13 4.19
N TYR A 82 -1.63 -6.57 3.07
CA TYR A 82 -1.56 -7.28 1.80
C TYR A 82 -0.71 -8.55 1.87
N LEU A 83 0.52 -8.44 2.39
CA LEU A 83 1.42 -9.59 2.54
C LEU A 83 0.86 -10.65 3.50
N ASN A 84 0.22 -10.22 4.60
CA ASN A 84 -0.45 -11.14 5.52
C ASN A 84 -1.58 -11.89 4.82
N ASN A 85 -2.41 -11.20 4.04
CA ASN A 85 -3.51 -11.81 3.29
C ASN A 85 -2.99 -12.82 2.25
N LYS A 86 -1.90 -12.52 1.55
CA LYS A 86 -1.26 -13.47 0.62
C LYS A 86 -0.70 -14.70 1.33
N ALA A 87 -0.07 -14.53 2.48
CA ALA A 87 0.43 -15.63 3.28
C ALA A 87 -0.71 -16.53 3.82
N SER A 88 -1.82 -15.94 4.26
CA SER A 88 -3.02 -16.67 4.70
C SER A 88 -3.70 -17.42 3.55
N ALA A 89 -3.81 -16.81 2.37
CA ALA A 89 -4.36 -17.45 1.17
C ALA A 89 -3.53 -18.68 0.75
N ALA A 90 -2.20 -18.62 0.87
CA ALA A 90 -1.31 -19.73 0.59
C ALA A 90 -1.40 -20.89 1.63
N THR A 91 -1.91 -20.60 2.83
CA THR A 91 -1.96 -21.56 3.96
C THR A 91 -3.34 -22.22 4.13
N GLY A 92 -4.36 -21.79 3.38
CA GLY A 92 -5.71 -22.37 3.47
C GLY A 92 -6.37 -22.13 4.84
N GLY A 93 -6.61 -20.87 5.19
CA GLY A 93 -7.29 -20.52 6.44
C GLY A 93 -7.93 -19.13 6.42
N PHE A 94 -9.20 -19.09 6.81
CA PHE A 94 -10.14 -17.96 6.89
C PHE A 94 -9.52 -16.64 7.37
N ALA A 95 -9.36 -15.68 6.46
CA ALA A 95 -9.21 -14.27 6.79
C ALA A 95 -10.32 -13.50 6.07
N GLU A 96 -11.20 -12.86 6.86
CA GLU A 96 -12.20 -11.92 6.36
C GLU A 96 -11.49 -10.75 5.67
N PRO A 97 -11.86 -10.34 4.46
CA PRO A 97 -11.19 -9.22 3.79
C PRO A 97 -11.49 -7.93 4.56
N LEU A 98 -10.44 -7.26 5.05
CA LEU A 98 -10.52 -5.91 5.64
C LEU A 98 -10.38 -4.78 4.60
N LEU A 99 -10.44 -5.09 3.31
CA LEU A 99 -10.63 -4.06 2.29
C LEU A 99 -12.13 -3.91 2.06
N PRO A 100 -12.72 -2.71 2.28
CA PRO A 100 -14.09 -2.48 1.86
C PRO A 100 -14.18 -2.77 0.37
N LYS A 101 -15.21 -3.52 -0.03
CA LYS A 101 -15.50 -3.76 -1.45
C LYS A 101 -15.59 -2.41 -2.13
N ALA A 102 -14.73 -2.15 -3.10
CA ALA A 102 -14.89 -1.03 -4.03
C ALA A 102 -16.33 -1.07 -4.54
N ALA A 103 -17.11 -0.06 -4.15
CA ALA A 103 -18.45 0.11 -4.67
C ALA A 103 -18.30 0.37 -6.18
N ALA A 104 -18.99 -0.44 -6.98
CA ALA A 104 -19.12 -0.22 -8.40
C ALA A 104 -19.57 1.23 -8.64
N VAL A 105 -18.70 2.04 -9.25
CA VAL A 105 -19.10 3.33 -9.81
C VAL A 105 -19.91 3.02 -11.06
N ALA A 106 -21.22 2.92 -10.87
CA ALA A 106 -22.19 3.02 -11.94
C ALA A 106 -22.26 4.49 -12.37
N GLY A 107 -21.84 4.76 -13.61
CA GLY A 107 -21.96 6.05 -14.29
C GLY A 107 -21.74 5.85 -15.78
#